data_AF-A0A261UCG5-F1
#
_entry.id   AF-A0A261UCG5-F1
#
_cell.length_a   1.000
_cell.length_b   1.000
_cell.length_c   1.000
_cell.angle_alpha   90.00
_cell.angle_beta   90.00
_cell.angle_gamma   90.00
#
_symmetry.space_group_name_H-M   'P 1'
#
loop_
_entity.id
_entity.type
_entity.pdbx_description
1 polymer ?
#
loop_
_entity_poly.entity_id
_entity_poly.type
_entity_poly.pdbx_seq_one_letter_code
_entity_poly.pdbx_strand_id
1 'polypeptide(L)'
;MFPIRAFHPVIPTRIDTQQSPTAPFQLGSSAVPRAQARKRAGATFQAAIPSKRTTIAPGTTCLAKPRGSAAAAQEARSPAKSGRASLAAANHTSPRRAVTVDTIRGASQLLAYDEYQNVRACAGKFQVSERELRSFVKPDGNFTDLGHRVHLGSLLTPGDRQAAQLPPLVRKTELTAEDFNLANGLLGRSVGKMSRTLFCDLFGYDYATIYRAYNKDGSLTPWGRENREAQPDAAPSPDGAAGAVAADEAERAAEQAAARCLSQRALHDGIAIGYWEGGGFRRLGVPGARFAGDVDRMGGHWRIRPARDGHYRLAPGPRETDHIVNILHLHEKGGRQAVAARYDLLPADQGSAIPLVPKPGALPDENMLPPDVTAGS
;
A
#
# COMPACT_ATOMS: atom_id res chain seq x y z
N MET A 1 21.79 56.68 -4.48
CA MET A 1 21.90 56.86 -5.94
C MET A 1 23.10 56.02 -6.40
N PHE A 2 22.86 54.82 -6.91
CA PHE A 2 23.89 53.89 -7.38
C PHE A 2 23.53 53.51 -8.83
N PRO A 3 24.46 53.55 -9.80
CA PRO A 3 24.12 53.23 -11.18
C PRO A 3 24.03 51.71 -11.39
N ILE A 4 22.89 51.28 -11.90
CA ILE A 4 22.60 49.92 -12.36
C ILE A 4 23.31 49.73 -13.71
N ARG A 5 24.26 48.79 -13.79
CA ARG A 5 24.83 48.32 -15.06
C ARG A 5 23.91 47.28 -15.67
N ALA A 6 23.42 47.57 -16.87
CA ALA A 6 22.65 46.65 -17.71
C ALA A 6 23.59 45.59 -18.32
N PHE A 7 23.24 44.31 -18.16
CA PHE A 7 23.84 43.20 -18.89
C PHE A 7 22.91 42.79 -20.04
N HIS A 8 23.42 42.86 -21.26
CA HIS A 8 22.80 42.27 -22.45
C HIS A 8 23.03 40.75 -22.46
N PRO A 9 21.99 39.93 -22.70
CA PRO A 9 22.19 38.51 -22.98
C PRO A 9 22.54 38.29 -24.46
N VAL A 10 23.69 37.65 -24.68
CA VAL A 10 24.13 37.10 -25.96
C VAL A 10 23.36 35.81 -26.22
N ILE A 11 22.65 35.75 -27.35
CA ILE A 11 21.95 34.56 -27.84
C ILE A 11 22.91 33.80 -28.77
N PRO A 12 23.35 32.57 -28.46
CA PRO A 12 24.02 31.74 -29.45
C PRO A 12 22.99 31.02 -30.33
N THR A 13 23.17 31.22 -31.63
CA THR A 13 22.46 30.63 -32.76
C THR A 13 22.81 29.16 -33.01
N ARG A 14 21.79 28.43 -33.52
CA ARG A 14 21.82 27.27 -34.42
C ARG A 14 22.62 26.03 -34.00
N ILE A 15 21.88 24.94 -33.75
CA ILE A 15 22.37 23.57 -33.92
C ILE A 15 21.74 23.02 -35.20
N ASP A 16 22.61 22.58 -36.11
CA ASP A 16 22.28 21.96 -37.37
C ASP A 16 21.70 20.55 -37.16
N THR A 17 20.52 20.32 -37.74
CA THR A 17 19.85 19.03 -37.78
C THR A 17 20.50 18.17 -38.86
N GLN A 18 21.43 17.28 -38.49
CA GLN A 18 21.87 16.22 -39.39
C GLN A 18 20.84 15.08 -39.43
N GLN A 19 20.18 14.98 -40.59
CA GLN A 19 19.42 13.81 -41.01
C GLN A 19 20.37 12.63 -41.23
N SER A 20 20.07 11.48 -40.65
CA SER A 20 20.65 10.19 -41.03
C SER A 20 19.57 9.26 -41.60
N PRO A 21 19.93 8.43 -42.60
CA PRO A 21 18.99 7.83 -43.53
C PRO A 21 18.35 6.53 -43.03
N THR A 22 17.13 6.34 -43.51
CA THR A 22 16.23 5.20 -43.37
C THR A 22 16.84 3.93 -43.97
N ALA A 23 16.93 2.86 -43.19
CA ALA A 23 17.20 1.50 -43.69
C ALA A 23 15.90 0.66 -43.67
N PRO A 24 15.65 -0.19 -44.68
CA PRO A 24 14.39 -0.94 -44.79
C PRO A 24 14.35 -2.17 -43.86
N PHE A 25 13.24 -2.28 -43.13
CA PHE A 25 12.83 -3.46 -42.37
C PHE A 25 12.50 -4.62 -43.32
N GLN A 26 13.18 -5.76 -43.17
CA GLN A 26 12.77 -7.04 -43.76
C GLN A 26 11.96 -7.85 -42.75
N LEU A 27 10.74 -8.21 -43.15
CA LEU A 27 9.83 -9.14 -42.45
C LEU A 27 10.33 -10.57 -42.61
N GLY A 28 10.86 -11.14 -41.52
CA GLY A 28 11.14 -12.57 -41.38
C GLY A 28 10.00 -13.26 -40.64
N SER A 29 9.10 -13.89 -41.39
CA SER A 29 8.09 -14.81 -40.89
C SER A 29 8.75 -16.06 -40.28
N SER A 30 8.50 -16.34 -39.00
CA SER A 30 8.75 -17.67 -38.43
C SER A 30 7.55 -18.13 -37.62
N ALA A 31 6.92 -19.18 -38.14
CA ALA A 31 5.75 -19.84 -37.58
C ALA A 31 6.14 -20.66 -36.34
N VAL A 32 5.41 -20.47 -35.24
CA VAL A 32 5.47 -21.34 -34.05
C VAL A 32 4.23 -22.22 -34.04
N PRO A 33 4.36 -23.56 -34.10
CA PRO A 33 3.22 -24.44 -33.89
C PRO A 33 2.92 -24.63 -32.39
N ARG A 34 1.61 -24.64 -32.12
CA ARG A 34 0.93 -24.82 -30.84
C ARG A 34 0.52 -26.30 -30.70
N ALA A 35 0.79 -26.91 -29.53
CA ALA A 35 0.22 -28.14 -28.93
C ALA A 35 1.35 -28.93 -28.23
N GLN A 36 1.20 -29.59 -27.08
CA GLN A 36 0.03 -30.11 -26.40
C GLN A 36 0.37 -30.47 -24.94
N ALA A 37 -0.67 -30.48 -24.11
CA ALA A 37 -0.65 -30.81 -22.69
C ALA A 37 -0.31 -32.29 -22.39
N ARG A 38 0.30 -32.55 -21.22
CA ARG A 38 0.14 -33.85 -20.51
C ARG A 38 0.40 -33.74 -19.00
N LYS A 39 -0.69 -33.98 -18.26
CA LYS A 39 -0.86 -34.70 -16.98
C LYS A 39 0.38 -34.97 -16.10
N ARG A 40 0.32 -34.49 -14.84
CA ARG A 40 0.79 -35.20 -13.62
C ARG A 40 -0.21 -34.90 -12.50
N ALA A 41 -0.99 -35.88 -12.05
CA ALA A 41 -0.64 -36.91 -11.05
C ALA A 41 -0.51 -36.30 -9.64
N GLY A 42 -1.52 -36.59 -8.81
CA GLY A 42 -1.61 -36.12 -7.44
C GLY A 42 -0.66 -36.82 -6.48
N ALA A 43 -0.47 -36.20 -5.32
CA ALA A 43 0.03 -36.84 -4.13
C ALA A 43 -0.63 -36.17 -2.92
N THR A 44 -1.49 -36.96 -2.29
CA THR A 44 -2.15 -36.75 -1.01
C THR A 44 -1.08 -36.67 0.08
N PHE A 45 -1.05 -35.59 0.88
CA PHE A 45 -0.32 -35.57 2.15
C PHE A 45 -1.32 -35.45 3.30
N GLN A 46 -1.56 -36.59 3.94
CA GLN A 46 -2.11 -36.66 5.29
C GLN A 46 -1.00 -36.29 6.27
N ALA A 47 -1.25 -35.33 7.15
CA ALA A 47 -0.41 -35.09 8.32
C ALA A 47 -1.29 -35.15 9.57
N ALA A 48 -0.83 -35.99 10.49
CA ALA A 48 -1.52 -36.48 11.67
C ALA A 48 -1.73 -35.40 12.75
N ILE A 49 -2.89 -35.49 13.41
CA ILE A 49 -3.24 -34.76 14.62
C ILE A 49 -2.86 -35.62 15.83
N PRO A 50 -1.97 -35.19 16.74
CA PRO A 50 -1.87 -35.81 18.04
C PRO A 50 -2.84 -35.16 19.04
N SER A 51 -3.95 -35.85 19.29
CA SER A 51 -4.84 -35.63 20.44
C SER A 51 -4.10 -35.90 21.76
N LYS A 52 -4.00 -34.91 22.64
CA LYS A 52 -3.70 -35.13 24.06
C LYS A 52 -5.00 -35.09 24.86
N ARG A 53 -5.37 -36.28 25.34
CA ARG A 53 -6.48 -36.60 26.23
C ARG A 53 -5.96 -36.50 27.66
N THR A 54 -6.55 -35.64 28.49
CA THR A 54 -6.32 -35.66 29.94
C THR A 54 -7.61 -36.02 30.63
N THR A 55 -7.54 -37.15 31.32
CA THR A 55 -8.53 -37.82 32.15
C THR A 55 -8.64 -37.11 33.50
N ILE A 56 -9.83 -36.66 33.91
CA ILE A 56 -10.22 -36.54 35.33
C ILE A 56 -11.71 -36.88 35.44
N ALA A 57 -12.01 -37.83 36.32
CA ALA A 57 -13.32 -38.11 36.90
C ALA A 57 -13.06 -38.49 38.37
N PRO A 58 -14.08 -38.69 39.23
CA PRO A 58 -15.34 -37.95 39.41
C PRO A 58 -15.52 -37.52 40.89
N GLY A 59 -16.54 -36.70 41.18
CA GLY A 59 -16.89 -36.28 42.54
C GLY A 59 -18.40 -36.04 42.71
N THR A 60 -19.12 -37.15 42.91
CA THR A 60 -20.30 -37.44 43.75
C THR A 60 -21.18 -36.30 44.34
N THR A 61 -22.51 -36.50 44.16
CA THR A 61 -23.65 -36.24 45.11
C THR A 61 -24.03 -34.78 45.47
N CYS A 62 -25.28 -34.36 45.70
CA CYS A 62 -26.53 -35.02 46.10
C CYS A 62 -27.76 -34.16 45.76
N LEU A 63 -28.91 -34.82 45.67
CA LEU A 63 -30.28 -34.31 45.68
C LEU A 63 -30.58 -33.42 46.92
N ALA A 64 -31.41 -32.39 46.75
CA ALA A 64 -32.57 -32.14 47.62
C ALA A 64 -33.42 -30.96 47.10
N LYS A 65 -34.67 -31.27 46.74
CA LYS A 65 -35.81 -30.34 46.70
C LYS A 65 -36.55 -30.56 48.03
N PRO A 66 -37.20 -29.54 48.61
CA PRO A 66 -38.65 -29.56 48.55
C PRO A 66 -39.33 -28.20 48.36
N ARG A 67 -40.58 -28.31 47.91
CA ARG A 67 -41.61 -27.27 47.82
C ARG A 67 -42.01 -26.76 49.20
N GLY A 68 -42.40 -25.49 49.28
CA GLY A 68 -43.21 -24.92 50.36
C GLY A 68 -43.82 -23.60 49.92
N SER A 69 -45.15 -23.57 49.85
CA SER A 69 -46.01 -22.47 49.42
C SER A 69 -46.48 -21.66 50.63
N ALA A 70 -46.58 -20.34 50.53
CA ALA A 70 -47.55 -19.54 51.27
C ALA A 70 -47.79 -18.19 50.59
N ALA A 71 -49.05 -17.81 50.52
CA ALA A 71 -49.59 -16.67 49.80
C ALA A 71 -49.73 -15.41 50.67
N ALA A 72 -50.03 -14.31 49.97
CA ALA A 72 -50.71 -13.08 50.41
C ALA A 72 -49.87 -11.99 51.10
N ALA A 73 -49.68 -10.88 50.38
CA ALA A 73 -50.10 -9.54 50.82
C ALA A 73 -50.09 -8.58 49.62
N GLN A 74 -51.25 -7.96 49.37
CA GLN A 74 -51.42 -6.79 48.50
C GLN A 74 -50.76 -5.57 49.15
N GLU A 75 -50.06 -4.75 48.37
CA GLU A 75 -50.31 -3.31 48.19
C GLU A 75 -49.15 -2.62 47.44
N ALA A 76 -49.48 -1.46 46.88
CA ALA A 76 -48.58 -0.40 46.40
C ALA A 76 -48.18 -0.41 44.90
N ARG A 77 -48.97 0.39 44.15
CA ARG A 77 -48.52 1.45 43.23
C ARG A 77 -47.36 1.10 42.27
N SER A 78 -47.69 0.83 41.01
CA SER A 78 -46.74 0.89 39.90
C SER A 78 -47.00 2.12 39.03
N PRO A 79 -46.06 3.08 38.95
CA PRO A 79 -45.79 3.79 37.71
C PRO A 79 -44.46 3.31 37.11
N ALA A 80 -44.52 2.98 35.83
CA ALA A 80 -43.47 2.89 34.82
C ALA A 80 -42.00 2.82 35.28
N LYS A 81 -41.33 1.70 34.97
CA LYS A 81 -39.88 1.66 34.76
C LYS A 81 -39.55 1.27 33.33
N SER A 82 -39.04 2.26 32.61
CA SER A 82 -38.35 2.18 31.33
C SER A 82 -37.09 1.32 31.44
N GLY A 83 -37.25 0.01 31.27
CA GLY A 83 -36.15 -0.93 31.09
C GLY A 83 -35.64 -0.96 29.64
N ARG A 84 -35.09 0.15 29.14
CA ARG A 84 -34.28 0.18 27.91
C ARG A 84 -32.88 0.72 28.22
N ALA A 85 -32.30 0.22 29.30
CA ALA A 85 -30.88 0.42 29.60
C ALA A 85 -30.07 -0.64 28.86
N SER A 86 -29.50 -0.20 27.73
CA SER A 86 -28.13 -0.48 27.34
C SER A 86 -27.65 -1.94 27.40
N LEU A 87 -27.93 -2.68 26.34
CA LEU A 87 -27.11 -3.82 25.87
C LEU A 87 -25.75 -3.36 25.29
N ALA A 88 -25.21 -2.22 25.73
CA ALA A 88 -23.93 -1.67 25.27
C ALA A 88 -22.76 -1.99 26.22
N ALA A 89 -22.89 -3.05 27.04
CA ALA A 89 -21.87 -3.50 27.97
C ALA A 89 -21.51 -4.98 27.75
N ALA A 90 -21.04 -5.33 26.55
CA ALA A 90 -20.45 -6.66 26.29
C ALA A 90 -19.56 -6.74 25.03
N ASN A 91 -19.00 -5.65 24.53
CA ASN A 91 -17.96 -5.72 23.48
C ASN A 91 -16.89 -4.66 23.74
N HIS A 92 -15.85 -5.05 24.48
CA HIS A 92 -14.58 -4.33 24.54
C HIS A 92 -13.89 -4.40 23.16
N THR A 93 -14.44 -3.68 22.19
CA THR A 93 -13.71 -3.36 20.95
C THR A 93 -12.87 -2.13 21.26
N SER A 94 -11.55 -2.32 21.38
CA SER A 94 -10.59 -1.22 21.39
C SER A 94 -10.92 -0.21 20.27
N PRO A 95 -10.75 1.10 20.52
CA PRO A 95 -11.06 2.11 19.52
C PRO A 95 -10.27 1.81 18.25
N ARG A 96 -10.96 1.68 17.12
CA ARG A 96 -10.31 1.41 15.83
C ARG A 96 -9.45 2.60 15.45
N ARG A 97 -8.23 2.32 14.98
CA ARG A 97 -7.30 3.33 14.46
C ARG A 97 -7.71 3.75 13.07
N ALA A 98 -7.41 5.00 12.70
CA ALA A 98 -7.54 5.47 11.33
C ALA A 98 -6.53 4.75 10.43
N VAL A 99 -6.93 4.44 9.19
CA VAL A 99 -6.03 3.86 8.19
C VAL A 99 -5.03 4.92 7.73
N THR A 100 -3.74 4.59 7.76
CA THR A 100 -2.62 5.41 7.27
C THR A 100 -1.93 4.75 6.09
N VAL A 101 -1.08 5.49 5.36
CA VAL A 101 -0.22 4.90 4.31
C VAL A 101 0.62 3.74 4.86
N ASP A 102 1.16 3.87 6.07
CA ASP A 102 1.93 2.82 6.73
C ASP A 102 1.09 1.57 7.03
N THR A 103 -0.17 1.78 7.43
CA THR A 103 -1.12 0.68 7.64
C THR A 103 -1.38 -0.08 6.33
N ILE A 104 -1.58 0.66 5.23
CA ILE A 104 -1.83 0.08 3.90
C ILE A 104 -0.63 -0.73 3.42
N ARG A 105 0.58 -0.17 3.54
CA ARG A 105 1.82 -0.86 3.15
C ARG A 105 2.10 -2.07 4.01
N GLY A 106 2.01 -1.92 5.33
CA GLY A 106 2.21 -3.02 6.27
C GLY A 106 1.22 -4.17 6.04
N ALA A 107 -0.05 -3.86 5.76
CA ALA A 107 -1.04 -4.89 5.43
C ALA A 107 -0.74 -5.60 4.11
N SER A 108 -0.38 -4.86 3.06
CA SER A 108 0.02 -5.42 1.77
C SER A 108 1.23 -6.35 1.91
N GLN A 109 2.26 -5.95 2.66
CA GLN A 109 3.42 -6.79 2.96
C GLN A 109 3.01 -8.10 3.64
N LEU A 110 2.22 -8.01 4.72
CA LEU A 110 1.80 -9.18 5.49
C LEU A 110 0.92 -10.15 4.72
N LEU A 111 0.07 -9.65 3.81
CA LEU A 111 -0.76 -10.47 2.93
C LEU A 111 0.06 -11.15 1.83
N ALA A 112 1.03 -10.43 1.25
CA ALA A 112 1.91 -10.99 0.22
C ALA A 112 2.80 -12.14 0.75
N TYR A 113 2.98 -12.23 2.07
CA TYR A 113 3.83 -13.24 2.71
C TYR A 113 3.10 -14.46 3.27
N ASP A 114 1.77 -14.56 3.11
CA ASP A 114 0.95 -15.60 3.74
C ASP A 114 1.12 -15.70 5.28
N GLU A 115 1.83 -14.77 5.93
CA GLU A 115 1.86 -14.62 7.39
C GLU A 115 0.44 -14.41 7.93
N TYR A 116 -0.42 -13.84 7.08
CA TYR A 116 -1.83 -13.65 7.33
C TYR A 116 -2.65 -14.18 6.16
N GLN A 117 -3.40 -15.25 6.38
CA GLN A 117 -4.22 -15.92 5.36
C GLN A 117 -5.39 -15.07 4.83
N ASN A 118 -5.71 -13.93 5.45
CA ASN A 118 -6.80 -13.06 4.99
C ASN A 118 -6.71 -11.63 5.55
N VAL A 119 -7.37 -10.71 4.83
CA VAL A 119 -7.45 -9.28 5.16
C VAL A 119 -8.04 -9.02 6.56
N ARG A 120 -8.93 -9.88 7.05
CA ARG A 120 -9.53 -9.74 8.38
C ARG A 120 -8.48 -9.85 9.49
N ALA A 121 -7.57 -10.81 9.37
CA ALA A 121 -6.51 -11.00 10.35
C ALA A 121 -5.51 -9.83 10.33
N CYS A 122 -5.16 -9.29 9.14
CA CYS A 122 -4.39 -8.06 9.02
C CYS A 122 -5.08 -6.86 9.66
N ALA A 123 -6.39 -6.66 9.39
CA ALA A 123 -7.15 -5.57 9.97
C ALA A 123 -7.15 -5.63 11.51
N GLY A 124 -7.22 -6.83 12.08
CA GLY A 124 -7.07 -7.06 13.52
C GLY A 124 -5.71 -6.60 14.06
N LYS A 125 -4.60 -6.96 13.38
CA LYS A 125 -3.24 -6.55 13.77
C LYS A 125 -3.05 -5.03 13.77
N PHE A 126 -3.55 -4.35 12.75
CA PHE A 126 -3.45 -2.89 12.67
C PHE A 126 -4.56 -2.16 13.44
N GLN A 127 -5.50 -2.90 14.04
CA GLN A 127 -6.66 -2.36 14.75
C GLN A 127 -7.52 -1.42 13.90
N VAL A 128 -7.64 -1.71 12.60
CA VAL A 128 -8.46 -0.94 11.65
C VAL A 128 -9.71 -1.69 11.23
N SER A 129 -10.65 -1.03 10.55
CA SER A 129 -11.80 -1.74 9.98
C SER A 129 -11.35 -2.65 8.83
N GLU A 130 -11.76 -3.92 8.85
CA GLU A 130 -11.58 -4.82 7.70
C GLU A 130 -12.18 -4.21 6.42
N ARG A 131 -13.35 -3.59 6.53
CA ARG A 131 -14.02 -2.96 5.39
C ARG A 131 -13.19 -1.84 4.78
N GLU A 132 -12.60 -0.98 5.62
CA GLU A 132 -11.76 0.13 5.16
C GLU A 132 -10.45 -0.41 4.57
N LEU A 133 -9.83 -1.41 5.21
CA LEU A 133 -8.60 -1.98 4.70
C LEU A 133 -8.78 -2.62 3.30
N ARG A 134 -9.91 -3.29 3.06
CA ARG A 134 -10.28 -3.85 1.74
C ARG A 134 -10.49 -2.78 0.65
N SER A 135 -10.68 -1.52 1.03
CA SER A 135 -10.75 -0.42 0.07
C SER A 135 -9.36 -0.10 -0.51
N PHE A 136 -8.28 -0.41 0.21
CA PHE A 136 -6.90 -0.07 -0.18
C PHE A 136 -6.06 -1.29 -0.60
N VAL A 137 -6.31 -2.47 -0.03
CA VAL A 137 -5.48 -3.66 -0.25
C VAL A 137 -6.35 -4.85 -0.66
N LYS A 138 -5.92 -5.55 -1.70
CA LYS A 138 -6.53 -6.78 -2.21
C LYS A 138 -6.08 -7.98 -1.37
N PRO A 139 -6.81 -9.12 -1.40
CA PRO A 139 -6.45 -10.31 -0.61
C PRO A 139 -5.08 -10.91 -0.94
N ASP A 140 -4.57 -10.70 -2.15
CA ASP A 140 -3.25 -11.15 -2.62
C ASP A 140 -2.10 -10.21 -2.20
N GLY A 141 -2.40 -9.19 -1.40
CA GLY A 141 -1.43 -8.18 -0.97
C GLY A 141 -1.20 -7.06 -1.97
N ASN A 142 -1.77 -7.09 -3.17
CA ASN A 142 -1.64 -5.98 -4.12
C ASN A 142 -2.50 -4.78 -3.69
N PHE A 143 -2.11 -3.58 -4.07
CA PHE A 143 -2.97 -2.42 -3.89
C PHE A 143 -4.20 -2.45 -4.80
N THR A 144 -5.28 -1.85 -4.31
CA THR A 144 -6.38 -1.37 -5.16
C THR A 144 -5.95 -0.04 -5.79
N ASP A 145 -6.68 0.46 -6.78
CA ASP A 145 -6.40 1.78 -7.38
C ASP A 145 -6.37 2.89 -6.31
N LEU A 146 -7.25 2.77 -5.31
CA LEU A 146 -7.26 3.67 -4.17
C LEU A 146 -6.02 3.54 -3.29
N GLY A 147 -5.63 2.29 -2.95
CA GLY A 147 -4.41 2.03 -2.19
C GLY A 147 -3.17 2.56 -2.90
N HIS A 148 -3.13 2.41 -4.23
CA HIS A 148 -2.07 2.93 -5.07
C HIS A 148 -2.01 4.46 -5.03
N ARG A 149 -3.15 5.14 -5.15
CA ARG A 149 -3.22 6.61 -5.05
C ARG A 149 -2.73 7.13 -3.69
N VAL A 150 -3.08 6.46 -2.60
CA VAL A 150 -2.58 6.79 -1.26
C VAL A 150 -1.10 6.51 -1.13
N HIS A 151 -0.65 5.35 -1.58
CA HIS A 151 0.75 4.96 -1.58
C HIS A 151 1.64 5.96 -2.36
N LEU A 152 1.11 6.47 -3.47
CA LEU A 152 1.75 7.48 -4.30
C LEU A 152 1.74 8.89 -3.69
N GLY A 153 0.99 9.11 -2.60
CA GLY A 153 0.81 10.43 -1.99
C GLY A 153 -0.13 11.36 -2.77
N SER A 154 -0.74 10.89 -3.88
CA SER A 154 -1.76 11.64 -4.63
C SER A 154 -3.09 11.80 -3.86
N LEU A 155 -3.28 11.00 -2.82
CA LEU A 155 -4.41 11.06 -1.92
C LEU A 155 -3.92 10.85 -0.49
N LEU A 156 -4.35 11.70 0.44
CA LEU A 156 -4.01 11.55 1.86
C LEU A 156 -5.17 10.90 2.61
N THR A 157 -4.89 9.89 3.43
CA THR A 157 -5.92 9.35 4.32
C THR A 157 -6.24 10.34 5.44
N PRO A 158 -7.38 10.18 6.13
CA PRO A 158 -7.68 11.00 7.31
C PRO A 158 -6.63 10.86 8.40
N GLY A 159 -6.09 9.64 8.59
CA GLY A 159 -5.03 9.37 9.55
C GLY A 159 -3.71 10.08 9.18
N ASP A 160 -3.32 10.04 7.90
CA ASP A 160 -2.10 10.70 7.42
C ASP A 160 -2.21 12.22 7.52
N ARG A 161 -3.38 12.77 7.17
CA ARG A 161 -3.69 14.20 7.28
C ARG A 161 -3.58 14.68 8.74
N GLN A 162 -4.15 13.92 9.67
CA GLN A 162 -4.08 14.23 11.09
C GLN A 162 -2.64 14.14 11.62
N ALA A 163 -1.88 13.11 11.23
CA ALA A 163 -0.49 12.96 11.63
C ALA A 163 0.39 14.13 11.12
N ALA A 164 0.10 14.63 9.92
CA ALA A 164 0.75 15.80 9.34
C ALA A 164 0.21 17.15 9.87
N GLN A 165 -0.73 17.14 10.82
CA GLN A 165 -1.35 18.34 11.40
C GLN A 165 -1.95 19.29 10.35
N LEU A 166 -2.42 18.72 9.24
CA LEU A 166 -3.02 19.49 8.17
C LEU A 166 -4.45 19.89 8.52
N PRO A 167 -4.94 21.04 8.01
CA PRO A 167 -6.31 21.47 8.28
C PRO A 167 -7.33 20.45 7.72
N PRO A 168 -8.55 20.40 8.31
CA PRO A 168 -9.65 19.62 7.76
C PRO A 168 -9.93 19.98 6.31
N LEU A 169 -10.40 19.01 5.53
CA LEU A 169 -10.84 19.27 4.15
C LEU A 169 -12.03 20.23 4.15
N VAL A 170 -11.99 21.23 3.27
CA VAL A 170 -13.16 22.03 2.92
C VAL A 170 -14.16 21.11 2.24
N ARG A 171 -15.38 21.04 2.79
CA ARG A 171 -16.40 20.08 2.37
C ARG A 171 -17.20 20.65 1.20
N LYS A 172 -17.10 20.01 0.04
CA LYS A 172 -17.93 20.28 -1.14
C LYS A 172 -19.36 19.83 -0.88
N THR A 173 -20.32 20.72 -1.13
CA THR A 173 -21.76 20.46 -0.94
C THR A 173 -22.49 20.15 -2.25
N GLU A 174 -21.84 20.37 -3.39
CA GLU A 174 -22.39 20.15 -4.74
C GLU A 174 -21.61 19.05 -5.46
N LEU A 175 -22.30 18.30 -6.33
CA LEU A 175 -21.73 17.22 -7.13
C LEU A 175 -21.82 17.58 -8.61
N THR A 176 -20.66 17.67 -9.26
CA THR A 176 -20.55 17.80 -10.72
C THR A 176 -20.73 16.45 -11.40
N ALA A 177 -20.86 16.43 -12.74
CA ALA A 177 -20.87 15.18 -13.52
C ALA A 177 -19.62 14.31 -13.26
N GLU A 178 -18.44 14.93 -13.15
CA GLU A 178 -17.18 14.25 -12.82
C GLU A 178 -17.22 13.63 -11.42
N ASP A 179 -17.82 14.33 -10.45
CA ASP A 179 -17.96 13.82 -9.08
C ASP A 179 -18.89 12.61 -9.01
N PHE A 180 -20.00 12.61 -9.77
CA PHE A 180 -20.87 11.44 -9.89
C PHE A 180 -20.14 10.26 -10.52
N ASN A 181 -19.33 10.49 -11.55
CA ASN A 181 -18.53 9.43 -12.20
C ASN A 181 -17.48 8.86 -11.22
N LEU A 182 -16.77 9.72 -10.51
CA LEU A 182 -15.81 9.33 -9.47
C LEU A 182 -16.49 8.52 -8.35
N ALA A 183 -17.62 9.01 -7.84
CA ALA A 183 -18.36 8.36 -6.77
C ALA A 183 -18.95 7.00 -7.21
N ASN A 184 -19.49 6.88 -8.43
CA ASN A 184 -19.92 5.59 -9.00
C ASN A 184 -18.74 4.60 -9.12
N GLY A 185 -17.57 5.11 -9.48
CA GLY A 185 -16.33 4.35 -9.56
C GLY A 185 -15.81 3.84 -8.22
N LEU A 186 -16.16 4.48 -7.10
CA LEU A 186 -15.52 4.21 -5.80
C LEU A 186 -16.46 3.80 -4.67
N LEU A 187 -17.74 4.15 -4.70
CA LEU A 187 -18.68 3.78 -3.63
C LEU A 187 -19.17 2.34 -3.78
N GLY A 188 -19.21 1.60 -2.67
CA GLY A 188 -19.78 0.27 -2.65
C GLY A 188 -19.33 -0.63 -1.50
N ARG A 189 -19.41 -1.95 -1.75
CA ARG A 189 -19.05 -3.00 -0.79
C ARG A 189 -18.02 -4.01 -1.30
N SER A 190 -17.70 -4.00 -2.60
CA SER A 190 -16.68 -4.87 -3.19
C SER A 190 -15.26 -4.36 -2.90
N VAL A 191 -14.26 -5.20 -3.16
CA VAL A 191 -12.83 -4.86 -3.03
C VAL A 191 -12.51 -3.63 -3.90
N GLY A 192 -11.73 -2.69 -3.37
CA GLY A 192 -11.41 -1.42 -4.04
C GLY A 192 -12.52 -0.37 -3.99
N LYS A 193 -13.74 -0.74 -3.58
CA LYS A 193 -14.80 0.22 -3.26
C LYS A 193 -14.72 0.62 -1.79
N MET A 194 -15.29 1.78 -1.45
CA MET A 194 -15.27 2.36 -0.12
C MET A 194 -16.67 2.72 0.39
N SER A 195 -16.74 2.97 1.70
CA SER A 195 -17.94 3.50 2.33
C SER A 195 -18.16 4.96 1.95
N ARG A 196 -19.42 5.42 2.04
CA ARG A 196 -19.77 6.85 1.86
C ARG A 196 -18.99 7.75 2.82
N THR A 197 -18.81 7.33 4.08
CA THR A 197 -18.02 8.03 5.10
C THR A 197 -16.57 8.22 4.63
N LEU A 198 -15.90 7.11 4.27
CA LEU A 198 -14.51 7.16 3.84
C LEU A 198 -14.35 7.98 2.55
N PHE A 199 -15.32 7.92 1.63
CA PHE A 199 -15.34 8.75 0.44
C PHE A 199 -15.42 10.24 0.77
N CYS A 200 -16.32 10.63 1.69
CA CYS A 200 -16.42 12.01 2.16
C CYS A 200 -15.08 12.47 2.74
N ASP A 201 -14.46 11.66 3.60
CA ASP A 201 -13.23 12.03 4.30
C ASP A 201 -11.98 12.05 3.41
N LEU A 202 -11.93 11.25 2.35
CA LEU A 202 -10.81 11.24 1.41
C LEU A 202 -10.90 12.37 0.38
N PHE A 203 -12.10 12.62 -0.15
CA PHE A 203 -12.29 13.56 -1.26
C PHE A 203 -12.88 14.90 -0.85
N GLY A 204 -13.21 15.07 0.44
CA GLY A 204 -13.68 16.34 0.99
C GLY A 204 -15.11 16.66 0.56
N TYR A 205 -16.01 15.68 0.56
CA TYR A 205 -17.44 15.92 0.36
C TYR A 205 -18.19 16.05 1.68
N ASP A 206 -19.26 16.84 1.65
CA ASP A 206 -20.23 16.88 2.72
C ASP A 206 -20.99 15.55 2.83
N TYR A 207 -21.24 15.14 4.07
CA TYR A 207 -21.90 13.88 4.37
C TYR A 207 -23.36 13.88 3.92
N ALA A 208 -24.09 14.97 4.13
CA ALA A 208 -25.50 15.05 3.76
C ALA A 208 -25.66 14.93 2.25
N THR A 209 -24.80 15.61 1.47
CA THR A 209 -24.80 15.53 0.00
C THR A 209 -24.60 14.09 -0.49
N ILE A 210 -23.54 13.41 -0.05
CA ILE A 210 -23.26 12.03 -0.50
C ILE A 210 -24.32 11.04 -0.01
N TYR A 211 -24.84 11.21 1.21
CA TYR A 211 -25.85 10.30 1.75
C TYR A 211 -27.22 10.49 1.08
N ARG A 212 -27.51 11.71 0.61
CA ARG A 212 -28.70 12.01 -0.19
C ARG A 212 -28.57 11.46 -1.61
N ALA A 213 -27.38 11.53 -2.22
CA ALA A 213 -27.11 11.03 -3.58
C ALA A 213 -27.03 9.50 -3.67
N TYR A 214 -26.46 8.85 -2.66
CA TYR A 214 -26.06 7.44 -2.74
C TYR A 214 -26.61 6.60 -1.59
N ASN A 215 -27.05 5.39 -1.91
CA ASN A 215 -27.42 4.34 -0.97
C ASN A 215 -26.17 3.70 -0.32
N LYS A 216 -26.38 2.91 0.74
CA LYS A 216 -25.30 2.23 1.48
C LYS A 216 -24.52 1.21 0.64
N ASP A 217 -25.11 0.70 -0.43
CA ASP A 217 -24.50 -0.24 -1.38
C ASP A 217 -23.75 0.46 -2.53
N GLY A 218 -23.82 1.79 -2.61
CA GLY A 218 -23.19 2.58 -3.66
C GLY A 218 -24.12 2.88 -4.85
N SER A 219 -25.36 2.39 -4.85
CA SER A 219 -26.34 2.74 -5.89
C SER A 219 -26.87 4.17 -5.74
N LEU A 220 -27.27 4.81 -6.84
CA LEU A 220 -27.89 6.14 -6.80
C LEU A 220 -29.30 6.07 -6.20
N THR A 221 -29.61 7.06 -5.35
CA THR A 221 -30.98 7.32 -4.90
C THR A 221 -31.80 7.97 -6.03
N PRO A 222 -33.14 8.08 -5.90
CA PRO A 222 -33.95 8.87 -6.84
C PRO A 222 -33.41 10.30 -7.01
N TRP A 223 -33.07 10.96 -5.90
CA TRP A 223 -32.50 12.31 -5.93
C TRP A 223 -31.14 12.37 -6.64
N GLY A 224 -30.27 11.39 -6.40
CA GLY A 224 -28.96 11.32 -7.05
C GLY A 224 -29.06 11.10 -8.56
N ARG A 225 -30.04 10.32 -9.03
CA ARG A 225 -30.29 10.12 -10.47
C ARG A 225 -30.73 11.42 -11.14
N GLU A 226 -31.75 12.07 -10.56
CA GLU A 226 -32.26 13.35 -11.06
C GLU A 226 -31.17 14.42 -11.13
N ASN A 227 -30.34 14.54 -10.07
CA ASN A 227 -29.26 15.53 -10.05
C ASN A 227 -28.15 15.22 -11.03
N ARG A 228 -27.89 13.95 -11.32
CA ARG A 228 -26.91 13.55 -12.35
C ARG A 228 -27.45 13.83 -13.76
N GLU A 229 -28.72 13.52 -14.00
CA GLU A 229 -29.38 13.75 -15.30
C GLU A 229 -29.57 15.25 -15.59
N ALA A 230 -29.65 16.08 -14.55
CA ALA A 230 -29.68 17.54 -14.70
C ALA A 230 -28.30 18.16 -15.00
N GLN A 231 -27.20 17.40 -14.91
CA GLN A 231 -25.88 17.91 -15.28
C GLN A 231 -25.74 17.94 -16.81
N PRO A 232 -25.16 19.01 -17.38
CA PRO A 232 -24.85 19.03 -18.81
C PRO A 232 -23.85 17.92 -19.12
N ASP A 233 -24.09 17.18 -20.22
CA ASP A 233 -23.19 16.14 -20.69
C ASP A 233 -21.78 16.72 -20.86
N ALA A 234 -20.84 16.21 -20.06
CA ALA A 234 -19.44 16.52 -20.23
C ALA A 234 -19.00 15.93 -21.57
N ALA A 235 -18.60 16.80 -22.51
CA ALA A 235 -18.09 16.38 -23.81
C ALA A 235 -16.94 15.35 -23.60
N PRO A 236 -16.90 14.27 -24.39
CA PRO A 236 -15.81 13.31 -24.29
C PRO A 236 -14.48 14.02 -24.57
N SER A 237 -13.57 14.01 -23.60
CA SER A 237 -12.22 14.52 -23.80
C SER A 237 -11.52 13.69 -24.89
N PRO A 238 -10.85 14.32 -25.87
CA PRO A 238 -10.15 13.59 -26.91
C PRO A 238 -8.92 12.89 -26.33
N ASP A 239 -8.87 11.58 -26.54
CA ASP A 239 -7.80 10.67 -26.15
C ASP A 239 -6.44 11.09 -26.72
N GLY A 240 -5.50 11.41 -25.83
CA GLY A 240 -4.06 11.47 -26.12
C GLY A 240 -3.42 10.08 -26.04
N ALA A 241 -3.80 9.16 -26.93
CA ALA A 241 -3.48 7.73 -26.77
C ALA A 241 -2.19 7.23 -27.47
N ALA A 242 -1.59 7.98 -28.40
CA ALA A 242 -0.49 7.43 -29.22
C ALA A 242 0.92 7.60 -28.62
N GLY A 243 1.14 8.61 -27.77
CA GLY A 243 2.46 8.89 -27.17
C GLY A 243 2.74 8.21 -25.83
N ALA A 244 1.69 7.81 -25.10
CA ALA A 244 1.80 7.26 -23.74
C ALA A 244 2.31 5.80 -23.72
N VAL A 245 1.95 5.00 -24.72
CA VAL A 245 2.24 3.55 -24.72
C VAL A 245 3.74 3.24 -24.78
N ALA A 246 4.52 3.99 -25.58
CA ALA A 246 5.95 3.76 -25.72
C ALA A 246 6.75 4.21 -24.48
N ALA A 247 6.30 5.27 -23.80
CA ALA A 247 6.91 5.73 -22.55
C ALA A 247 6.68 4.71 -21.42
N ASP A 248 5.47 4.17 -21.33
CA ASP A 248 5.08 3.16 -20.34
C ASP A 248 5.87 1.84 -20.49
N GLU A 249 6.18 1.42 -21.72
CA GLU A 249 6.98 0.20 -21.96
C GLU A 249 8.44 0.38 -21.55
N ALA A 250 9.05 1.53 -21.86
CA ALA A 250 10.43 1.83 -21.47
C ALA A 250 10.56 1.94 -19.94
N GLU A 251 9.59 2.55 -19.28
CA GLU A 251 9.55 2.66 -17.82
C GLU A 251 9.42 1.28 -17.16
N ARG A 252 8.50 0.43 -17.62
CA ARG A 252 8.39 -0.97 -17.13
C ARG A 252 9.66 -1.78 -17.33
N ALA A 253 10.32 -1.64 -18.49
CA ALA A 253 11.58 -2.34 -18.74
C ALA A 253 12.68 -1.89 -17.78
N ALA A 254 12.77 -0.58 -17.49
CA ALA A 254 13.71 -0.03 -16.52
C ALA A 254 13.41 -0.51 -15.09
N GLU A 255 12.14 -0.55 -14.68
CA GLU A 255 11.73 -1.09 -13.38
C GLU A 255 12.08 -2.57 -13.22
N GLN A 256 11.82 -3.39 -14.24
CA GLN A 256 12.18 -4.81 -14.23
C GLN A 256 13.69 -5.04 -14.20
N ALA A 257 14.47 -4.19 -14.88
CA ALA A 257 15.93 -4.23 -14.79
C ALA A 257 16.40 -3.89 -13.37
N ALA A 258 15.87 -2.84 -12.75
CA ALA A 258 16.19 -2.46 -11.39
C ALA A 258 15.84 -3.57 -10.38
N ALA A 259 14.66 -4.19 -10.52
CA ALA A 259 14.24 -5.32 -9.69
C ALA A 259 15.21 -6.51 -9.77
N ARG A 260 15.70 -6.83 -10.99
CA ARG A 260 16.69 -7.90 -11.18
C ARG A 260 18.02 -7.57 -10.51
N CYS A 261 18.54 -6.36 -10.70
CA CYS A 261 19.79 -5.91 -10.07
C CYS A 261 19.68 -5.90 -8.54
N LEU A 262 18.59 -5.37 -8.00
CA LEU A 262 18.30 -5.40 -6.57
C LEU A 262 18.24 -6.84 -6.02
N SER A 263 17.58 -7.74 -6.75
CA SER A 263 17.49 -9.15 -6.33
C SER A 263 18.85 -9.84 -6.33
N GLN A 264 19.67 -9.66 -7.38
CA GLN A 264 21.00 -10.25 -7.44
C GLN A 264 21.88 -9.74 -6.30
N ARG A 265 21.84 -8.43 -6.04
CA ARG A 265 22.64 -7.83 -4.97
C ARG A 265 22.18 -8.26 -3.58
N ALA A 266 20.86 -8.34 -3.35
CA ALA A 266 20.32 -8.83 -2.08
C ALA A 266 20.65 -10.31 -1.83
N LEU A 267 20.66 -11.14 -2.88
CA LEU A 267 21.12 -12.55 -2.81
C LEU A 267 22.59 -12.62 -2.38
N HIS A 268 23.45 -11.81 -3.01
CA HIS A 268 24.86 -11.75 -2.70
C HIS A 268 25.12 -11.34 -1.23
N ASP A 269 24.44 -10.30 -0.76
CA ASP A 269 24.63 -9.77 0.60
C ASP A 269 23.88 -10.59 1.68
N GLY A 270 23.15 -11.64 1.28
CA GLY A 270 22.47 -12.56 2.19
C GLY A 270 21.27 -11.96 2.91
N ILE A 271 20.66 -10.90 2.35
CA ILE A 271 19.51 -10.21 2.95
C ILE A 271 18.24 -10.41 2.12
N ALA A 272 17.10 -10.13 2.74
CA ALA A 272 15.84 -10.01 2.02
C ALA A 272 15.36 -8.56 1.97
N ILE A 273 14.93 -8.12 0.79
CA ILE A 273 14.42 -6.76 0.56
C ILE A 273 13.02 -6.83 -0.03
N GLY A 274 12.20 -5.85 0.30
CA GLY A 274 10.91 -5.62 -0.33
C GLY A 274 11.05 -4.64 -1.49
N TYR A 275 10.49 -4.94 -2.64
CA TYR A 275 10.43 -4.04 -3.79
C TYR A 275 8.97 -3.79 -4.17
N TRP A 276 8.60 -2.53 -4.34
CA TRP A 276 7.27 -2.16 -4.81
C TRP A 276 7.31 -1.84 -6.30
N GLU A 277 6.48 -2.54 -7.05
CA GLU A 277 6.39 -2.43 -8.51
C GLU A 277 4.91 -2.41 -8.90
N GLY A 278 4.47 -1.38 -9.63
CA GLY A 278 3.08 -1.29 -10.11
C GLY A 278 2.00 -1.43 -9.01
N GLY A 279 2.29 -1.01 -7.78
CA GLY A 279 1.40 -1.17 -6.64
C GLY A 279 1.32 -2.58 -6.03
N GLY A 280 2.14 -3.51 -6.53
CA GLY A 280 2.38 -4.80 -5.90
C GLY A 280 3.63 -4.79 -5.03
N PHE A 281 3.69 -5.71 -4.09
CA PHE A 281 4.83 -5.91 -3.23
C PHE A 281 5.52 -7.24 -3.55
N ARG A 282 6.83 -7.19 -3.81
CA ARG A 282 7.65 -8.36 -4.14
C ARG A 282 8.80 -8.48 -3.14
N ARG A 283 9.03 -9.67 -2.60
CA ARG A 283 10.27 -9.95 -1.86
C ARG A 283 11.35 -10.38 -2.83
N LEU A 284 12.52 -9.77 -2.71
CA LEU A 284 13.73 -10.11 -3.44
C LEU A 284 14.81 -10.57 -2.44
N GLY A 285 15.85 -11.24 -2.95
CA GLY A 285 16.93 -11.76 -2.13
C GLY A 285 16.71 -13.20 -1.66
N VAL A 286 17.37 -13.59 -0.56
CA VAL A 286 17.39 -14.97 -0.08
C VAL A 286 16.05 -15.33 0.60
N PRO A 287 15.35 -16.41 0.18
CA PRO A 287 14.16 -16.89 0.88
C PRO A 287 14.45 -17.22 2.35
N GLY A 288 13.63 -16.73 3.26
CA GLY A 288 13.80 -16.95 4.71
C GLY A 288 14.88 -16.09 5.37
N ALA A 289 15.71 -15.36 4.61
CA ALA A 289 16.61 -14.37 5.20
C ALA A 289 15.83 -13.24 5.87
N ARG A 290 16.50 -12.60 6.82
CA ARG A 290 15.91 -11.50 7.59
C ARG A 290 15.55 -10.34 6.66
N PHE A 291 14.36 -9.78 6.89
CA PHE A 291 13.86 -8.65 6.11
C PHE A 291 14.58 -7.36 6.53
N ALA A 292 15.41 -6.83 5.63
CA ALA A 292 16.21 -5.64 5.90
C ALA A 292 15.41 -4.34 5.73
N GLY A 293 14.40 -4.36 4.85
CA GLY A 293 13.53 -3.22 4.57
C GLY A 293 12.89 -3.31 3.20
N ASP A 294 12.19 -2.25 2.80
CA ASP A 294 11.56 -2.12 1.49
C ASP A 294 11.98 -0.86 0.74
N VAL A 295 11.84 -0.92 -0.58
CA VAL A 295 12.27 0.13 -1.49
C VAL A 295 11.25 0.30 -2.61
N ASP A 296 11.07 1.53 -3.04
CA ASP A 296 10.23 1.86 -4.18
C ASP A 296 10.74 3.11 -4.90
N ARG A 297 10.24 3.31 -6.12
CA ARG A 297 10.57 4.47 -6.94
C ARG A 297 9.41 5.45 -6.89
N MET A 298 9.69 6.70 -6.55
CA MET A 298 8.68 7.75 -6.47
C MET A 298 9.28 9.10 -6.84
N GLY A 299 8.62 9.83 -7.73
CA GLY A 299 9.01 11.19 -8.10
C GLY A 299 10.42 11.28 -8.65
N GLY A 300 10.86 10.26 -9.40
CA GLY A 300 12.21 10.17 -9.96
C GLY A 300 13.31 9.74 -8.96
N HIS A 301 12.99 9.49 -7.69
CA HIS A 301 13.95 9.07 -6.67
C HIS A 301 13.62 7.69 -6.11
N TRP A 302 14.62 7.07 -5.47
CA TRP A 302 14.44 5.87 -4.68
C TRP A 302 14.07 6.24 -3.25
N ARG A 303 12.98 5.70 -2.71
CA ARG A 303 12.70 5.73 -1.27
C ARG A 303 13.10 4.40 -0.67
N ILE A 304 13.85 4.46 0.42
CA ILE A 304 14.43 3.30 1.10
C ILE A 304 13.93 3.33 2.54
N ARG A 305 13.26 2.27 2.98
CA ARG A 305 12.70 2.13 4.33
C ARG A 305 13.25 0.87 4.99
N PRO A 306 14.24 0.98 5.87
CA PRO A 306 14.70 -0.14 6.66
C PRO A 306 13.58 -0.67 7.58
N ALA A 307 13.64 -1.96 7.92
CA ALA A 307 12.59 -2.64 8.68
C ALA A 307 12.44 -2.16 10.13
N ARG A 308 13.50 -1.59 10.73
CA ARG A 308 13.52 -1.21 12.15
C ARG A 308 13.16 0.25 12.41
N ASP A 309 13.41 1.13 11.45
CA ASP A 309 13.13 2.57 11.45
C ASP A 309 13.90 3.23 10.29
N GLY A 310 13.64 4.51 10.05
CA GLY A 310 14.31 5.30 9.03
C GLY A 310 13.52 5.38 7.73
N HIS A 311 13.70 6.49 7.03
CA HIS A 311 13.13 6.72 5.72
C HIS A 311 14.14 7.57 4.96
N TYR A 312 14.71 7.00 3.91
CA TYR A 312 15.77 7.64 3.13
C TYR A 312 15.33 7.88 1.70
N ARG A 313 15.91 8.90 1.07
CA ARG A 313 15.72 9.22 -0.35
C ARG A 313 17.08 9.24 -1.04
N LEU A 314 17.23 8.42 -2.09
CA LEU A 314 18.43 8.38 -2.92
C LEU A 314 18.08 8.89 -4.32
N ALA A 315 18.88 9.82 -4.84
CA ALA A 315 18.76 10.29 -6.21
C ALA A 315 19.13 9.19 -7.21
N PRO A 316 18.52 9.17 -8.40
CA PRO A 316 18.89 8.19 -9.40
C PRO A 316 20.33 8.42 -9.86
N GLY A 317 21.05 7.34 -10.16
CA GLY A 317 22.46 7.45 -10.49
C GLY A 317 23.14 6.13 -10.82
N PRO A 318 24.43 6.18 -11.21
CA PRO A 318 25.21 4.96 -11.40
C PRO A 318 25.25 4.16 -10.10
N ARG A 319 25.08 2.84 -10.21
CA ARG A 319 25.13 1.90 -9.07
C ARG A 319 24.10 2.18 -7.97
N GLU A 320 22.98 2.82 -8.30
CA GLU A 320 21.90 3.10 -7.35
C GLU A 320 21.42 1.85 -6.60
N THR A 321 21.32 0.69 -7.28
CA THR A 321 20.92 -0.58 -6.66
C THR A 321 21.93 -1.09 -5.64
N ASP A 322 23.23 -0.90 -5.87
CA ASP A 322 24.27 -1.26 -4.91
C ASP A 322 24.17 -0.38 -3.66
N HIS A 323 23.96 0.92 -3.86
CA HIS A 323 23.77 1.86 -2.76
C HIS A 323 22.54 1.51 -1.93
N ILE A 324 21.42 1.19 -2.57
CA ILE A 324 20.18 0.79 -1.90
C ILE A 324 20.40 -0.40 -0.98
N VAL A 325 20.99 -1.49 -1.50
CA VAL A 325 21.23 -2.70 -0.69
C VAL A 325 22.23 -2.41 0.43
N ASN A 326 23.30 -1.66 0.16
CA ASN A 326 24.28 -1.28 1.16
C ASN A 326 23.66 -0.42 2.28
N ILE A 327 22.78 0.52 1.96
CA ILE A 327 22.06 1.33 2.96
C ILE A 327 21.21 0.43 3.87
N LEU A 328 20.45 -0.50 3.30
CA LEU A 328 19.63 -1.44 4.07
C LEU A 328 20.49 -2.33 4.98
N HIS A 329 21.62 -2.84 4.47
CA HIS A 329 22.55 -3.66 5.22
C HIS A 329 23.24 -2.92 6.37
N LEU A 330 23.75 -1.72 6.10
CA LEU A 330 24.36 -0.85 7.11
C LEU A 330 23.36 -0.52 8.21
N HIS A 331 22.12 -0.22 7.82
CA HIS A 331 21.06 0.08 8.76
C HIS A 331 20.70 -1.12 9.63
N GLU A 332 20.66 -2.33 9.06
CA GLU A 332 20.41 -3.53 9.83
C GLU A 332 21.50 -3.79 10.89
N LYS A 333 22.76 -3.54 10.54
CA LYS A 333 23.92 -3.81 11.40
C LYS A 333 24.18 -2.74 12.45
N GLY A 334 24.03 -1.46 12.12
CA GLY A 334 24.40 -0.35 13.00
C GLY A 334 23.46 0.84 12.94
N GLY A 335 22.25 0.67 12.38
CA GLY A 335 21.22 1.69 12.30
C GLY A 335 21.65 2.93 11.52
N ARG A 336 21.02 4.06 11.84
CA ARG A 336 21.28 5.35 11.20
C ARG A 336 22.74 5.81 11.31
N GLN A 337 23.45 5.47 12.39
CA GLN A 337 24.85 5.86 12.57
C GLN A 337 25.78 5.18 11.56
N ALA A 338 25.58 3.89 11.29
CA ALA A 338 26.34 3.18 10.26
C ALA A 338 26.06 3.73 8.85
N VAL A 339 24.82 4.16 8.57
CA VAL A 339 24.49 4.85 7.31
C VAL A 339 25.20 6.21 7.25
N ALA A 340 25.15 7.02 8.30
CA ALA A 340 25.81 8.33 8.36
C ALA A 340 27.35 8.26 8.20
N ALA A 341 27.96 7.14 8.56
CA ALA A 341 29.40 6.92 8.34
C ALA A 341 29.78 6.84 6.85
N ARG A 342 28.85 6.40 5.98
CA ARG A 342 29.09 6.16 4.54
C ARG A 342 28.29 7.10 3.62
N TYR A 343 27.28 7.78 4.14
CA TYR A 343 26.41 8.66 3.40
C TYR A 343 26.24 9.99 4.14
N ASP A 344 26.20 11.08 3.41
CA ASP A 344 25.78 12.37 3.95
C ASP A 344 24.26 12.37 4.08
N LEU A 345 23.78 12.59 5.31
CA LEU A 345 22.36 12.68 5.65
C LEU A 345 21.95 14.15 5.62
N LEU A 346 21.25 14.58 4.57
CA LEU A 346 20.79 15.96 4.48
C LEU A 346 19.59 16.19 5.41
N PRO A 347 19.40 17.41 5.93
CA PRO A 347 18.19 17.77 6.67
C PRO A 347 16.94 17.46 5.84
N ALA A 348 15.90 16.98 6.51
CA ALA A 348 14.62 16.64 5.93
C ALA A 348 13.53 17.38 6.69
N ASP A 349 12.48 17.79 5.98
CA ASP A 349 11.27 18.30 6.62
C ASP A 349 10.69 17.21 7.53
N GLN A 350 10.03 17.60 8.62
CA GLN A 350 9.44 16.64 9.56
C GLN A 350 8.53 15.64 8.84
N GLY A 351 8.80 14.34 9.03
CA GLY A 351 8.04 13.25 8.42
C GLY A 351 8.42 12.92 6.96
N SER A 352 9.37 13.65 6.36
CA SER A 352 9.86 13.37 5.01
C SER A 352 11.05 12.40 5.00
N ALA A 353 11.31 11.79 3.83
CA ALA A 353 12.46 10.91 3.63
C ALA A 353 13.77 11.73 3.65
N ILE A 354 14.76 11.26 4.42
CA ILE A 354 16.08 11.86 4.59
C ILE A 354 16.87 11.72 3.29
N PRO A 355 17.22 12.81 2.60
CA PRO A 355 18.02 12.72 1.39
C PRO A 355 19.44 12.21 1.71
N LEU A 356 19.91 11.28 0.88
CA LEU A 356 21.23 10.66 0.99
C LEU A 356 22.11 11.04 -0.19
N VAL A 357 23.37 11.36 0.11
CA VAL A 357 24.44 11.48 -0.89
C VAL A 357 25.56 10.49 -0.52
N PRO A 358 25.96 9.59 -1.43
CA PRO A 358 27.08 8.69 -1.17
C PRO A 358 28.40 9.46 -0.97
N LYS A 359 29.15 9.13 0.09
CA LYS A 359 30.53 9.61 0.27
C LYS A 359 31.49 8.87 -0.66
N PRO A 360 32.67 9.41 -0.96
CA PRO A 360 33.74 8.65 -1.61
C PRO A 360 34.02 7.34 -0.84
N GLY A 361 33.99 6.20 -1.54
CA GLY A 361 34.16 4.88 -0.92
C GLY A 361 32.94 4.38 -0.09
N ALA A 362 31.74 4.89 -0.36
CA ALA A 362 30.52 4.43 0.30
C ALA A 362 30.21 2.95 0.03
N LEU A 363 30.53 2.47 -1.18
CA LEU A 363 30.44 1.06 -1.53
C LEU A 363 31.76 0.36 -1.21
N PRO A 364 31.73 -0.88 -0.70
CA PRO A 364 32.94 -1.69 -0.60
C PRO A 364 33.53 -1.87 -2.01
N ASP A 365 34.85 -1.77 -2.14
CA ASP A 365 35.53 -2.03 -3.40
C ASP A 365 35.15 -3.43 -3.91
N GLU A 366 34.68 -3.52 -5.14
CA GLU A 366 34.31 -4.80 -5.76
C GLU A 366 35.51 -5.76 -5.87
N ASN A 367 36.73 -5.22 -5.81
CA ASN A 367 37.98 -5.98 -5.75
C ASN A 367 38.28 -6.64 -4.39
N MET A 368 37.41 -6.48 -3.38
CA MET A 368 37.44 -7.26 -2.15
C MET A 368 36.40 -8.38 -2.11
N LEU A 369 35.83 -8.76 -3.25
CA LEU A 369 35.17 -10.05 -3.37
C LEU A 369 36.24 -11.14 -3.20
N PRO A 370 36.10 -12.06 -2.23
CA PRO A 370 36.98 -13.22 -2.19
C PRO A 370 36.88 -13.91 -3.56
N PRO A 371 38.01 -14.30 -4.17
CA PRO A 371 38.00 -14.96 -5.46
C PRO A 371 37.04 -16.15 -5.37
N ASP A 372 36.19 -16.23 -6.38
CA ASP A 372 35.30 -17.33 -6.71
C ASP A 372 35.70 -18.62 -5.97
N VAL A 373 34.83 -19.08 -5.06
CA VAL A 373 34.83 -20.48 -4.68
C VAL A 373 34.30 -21.22 -5.92
N THR A 374 35.15 -21.33 -6.93
CA THR A 374 34.96 -22.24 -8.05
C THR A 374 34.69 -23.60 -7.44
N ALA A 375 33.48 -24.08 -7.67
CA ALA A 375 33.07 -25.48 -7.71
C ALA A 375 34.17 -26.46 -7.25
N GLY A 376 34.21 -26.74 -5.95
CA GLY A 376 34.84 -27.93 -5.43
C GLY A 376 33.86 -29.08 -5.54
N SER A 377 34.03 -29.85 -6.62
CA SER A 377 33.72 -31.27 -6.86
C SER A 377 32.54 -31.94 -6.16
#